data_AF-A0A552J1V9-F1
#
_entry.id   AF-A0A552J1V9-F1
#
_cell.length_a   1.000
_cell.length_b   1.000
_cell.length_c   1.000
_cell.angle_alpha   90.00
_cell.angle_beta   90.00
_cell.angle_gamma   90.00
#
_symmetry.space_group_name_H-M   'P 1'
#
loop_
_entity.id
_entity.type
_entity.pdbx_description
1 polymer ?
#
loop_
_entity_poly.entity_id
_entity_poly.type
_entity_poly.pdbx_seq_one_letter_code
_entity_poly.pdbx_strand_id
1 'polypeptide(L)'
;MSPQVVFEILSPGNTLTEMAKKQLFYQRYGVEEYYLYDPHKNDASGGIRGENQLEILETLDNWVSPRLSIRFQLGEPEMLLFYPDGQAFTSYNQEKQRAERLANKLRELGINPDEI
;
A
#
# COMPACT_ATOMS: atom_id res chain seq x y z
N MET A 1 -8.71 1.91 19.88
CA MET A 1 -7.37 1.59 19.33
C MET A 1 -7.26 2.29 18.00
N SER A 2 -6.19 3.05 17.77
CA SER A 2 -5.90 3.65 16.46
C SER A 2 -5.09 2.65 15.62
N PRO A 3 -5.18 2.73 14.29
CA PRO A 3 -4.27 1.99 13.41
C PRO A 3 -2.82 2.42 13.66
N GLN A 4 -1.89 1.47 13.62
CA GLN A 4 -0.45 1.78 13.72
C GLN A 4 0.09 2.33 12.40
N VAL A 5 -0.39 1.79 11.28
CA VAL A 5 0.00 2.23 9.93
C VAL A 5 -1.26 2.63 9.17
N VAL A 6 -1.21 3.76 8.49
CA VAL A 6 -2.31 4.29 7.67
C VAL A 6 -1.81 4.55 6.25
N PHE A 7 -2.59 4.09 5.28
CA PHE A 7 -2.45 4.45 3.87
C PHE A 7 -3.65 5.28 3.45
N GLU A 8 -3.41 6.44 2.86
CA GLU A 8 -4.40 7.27 2.20
C GLU A 8 -4.10 7.32 0.71
N ILE A 9 -5.08 6.94 -0.11
CA ILE A 9 -4.97 6.99 -1.56
C ILE A 9 -5.90 8.10 -2.04
N LEU A 10 -5.34 9.13 -2.66
CA LEU A 10 -6.13 10.25 -3.15
C LEU A 10 -7.04 9.80 -4.29
N SER A 11 -8.29 10.27 -4.21
CA SER A 11 -9.29 10.17 -5.26
C SER A 11 -9.63 11.58 -5.75
N PRO A 12 -10.14 11.72 -6.99
CA PRO A 12 -10.48 13.04 -7.55
C PRO A 12 -11.45 13.88 -6.70
N GLY A 13 -12.26 13.22 -5.86
CA GLY A 13 -13.23 13.88 -4.99
C GLY A 13 -12.69 14.31 -3.63
N ASN A 14 -11.43 14.00 -3.28
CA ASN A 14 -10.90 14.39 -1.97
C ASN A 14 -10.63 15.89 -1.90
N THR A 15 -11.13 16.51 -0.83
CA THR A 15 -10.88 17.93 -0.56
C THR A 15 -9.69 18.12 0.37
N LEU A 16 -9.03 19.28 0.26
CA LEU A 16 -7.95 19.68 1.18
C LEU A 16 -8.41 19.67 2.64
N THR A 17 -9.65 20.10 2.91
CA THR A 17 -10.22 20.13 4.26
C THR A 17 -10.36 18.74 4.88
N GLU A 18 -10.81 17.75 4.10
CA GLU A 18 -10.93 16.37 4.57
C GLU A 18 -9.55 15.77 4.87
N MET A 19 -8.58 16.00 3.98
CA MET A 19 -7.21 15.50 4.16
C MET A 19 -6.54 16.13 5.39
N ALA A 20 -6.71 17.44 5.60
CA ALA A 20 -6.20 18.12 6.79
C ALA A 20 -6.84 17.57 8.07
N LYS A 21 -8.15 17.32 8.09
CA LYS A 21 -8.85 16.70 9.23
C LYS A 21 -8.29 15.31 9.56
N LYS A 22 -8.07 14.48 8.53
CA LYS A 22 -7.48 13.15 8.66
C LYS A 22 -6.06 13.21 9.25
N GLN A 23 -5.20 14.09 8.71
CA GLN A 23 -3.84 14.26 9.21
C GLN A 23 -3.80 14.68 10.68
N LEU A 24 -4.64 15.66 11.08
CA LEU A 24 -4.77 16.07 12.48
C LEU A 24 -5.27 14.94 13.38
N PHE A 25 -6.21 14.12 12.89
CA PHE A 25 -6.69 12.94 13.60
C PHE A 25 -5.53 11.95 13.82
N TYR A 26 -4.79 11.58 12.77
CA TYR A 26 -3.68 10.63 12.88
C TYR A 26 -2.56 11.13 13.77
N GLN A 27 -2.25 12.44 13.72
CA GLN A 27 -1.28 13.05 14.62
C GLN A 27 -1.72 12.91 16.08
N ARG A 28 -2.98 13.23 16.39
CA ARG A 28 -3.55 13.18 17.75
C ARG A 28 -3.64 11.76 18.32
N TYR A 29 -3.98 10.78 17.49
CA TYR A 29 -4.24 9.41 17.93
C TYR A 29 -3.03 8.48 17.80
N GLY A 30 -1.82 9.01 17.59
CA GLY A 30 -0.59 8.23 17.72
C GLY A 30 -0.36 7.21 16.61
N VAL A 31 -0.83 7.47 15.38
CA VAL A 31 -0.43 6.67 14.21
C VAL A 31 1.11 6.66 14.11
N GLU A 32 1.70 5.48 13.94
CA GLU A 32 3.15 5.27 13.89
C GLU A 32 3.71 5.55 12.49
N GLU A 33 2.96 5.21 11.43
CA GLU A 33 3.33 5.45 10.04
C GLU A 33 2.12 5.95 9.23
N TYR A 34 2.33 7.00 8.45
CA TYR A 34 1.31 7.57 7.55
C TYR A 34 1.86 7.69 6.15
N TYR A 35 1.19 7.07 5.17
CA TYR A 35 1.55 7.13 3.76
C TYR A 35 0.40 7.70 2.95
N LEU A 36 0.69 8.64 2.05
CA LEU A 36 -0.26 9.28 1.15
C LEU A 36 0.21 9.09 -0.30
N TYR A 37 -0.66 8.62 -1.17
CA TYR A 37 -0.35 8.40 -2.58
C TYR A 37 -1.40 9.07 -3.49
N ASP A 38 -0.94 9.84 -4.48
CA ASP A 38 -1.71 10.39 -5.58
C ASP A 38 -1.48 9.54 -6.85
N PRO A 39 -2.40 8.61 -7.19
CA PRO A 39 -2.23 7.76 -8.37
C PRO A 39 -2.34 8.53 -9.69
N HIS A 40 -2.92 9.75 -9.70
CA HIS A 40 -3.04 10.54 -10.93
C HIS A 40 -1.73 11.23 -11.31
N LYS A 41 -0.88 11.51 -10.32
CA LYS A 41 0.43 12.11 -10.52
C LYS A 41 1.58 11.13 -10.32
N ASN A 42 1.28 9.92 -9.86
CA ASN A 42 2.25 8.95 -9.38
C ASN A 42 3.20 9.58 -8.34
N ASP A 43 2.61 10.31 -7.39
CA ASP A 43 3.34 11.04 -6.34
C ASP A 43 2.98 10.50 -4.96
N ALA A 44 3.97 10.36 -4.08
CA ALA A 44 3.78 9.78 -2.77
C ALA A 44 4.54 10.56 -1.69
N SER A 45 3.93 10.66 -0.52
CA SER A 45 4.56 11.22 0.68
C SER A 45 4.33 10.30 1.86
N GLY A 46 5.26 10.32 2.80
CA GLY A 46 5.17 9.50 4.01
C GLY A 46 5.67 10.25 5.23
N GLY A 47 5.28 9.76 6.39
CA GLY A 47 5.84 10.22 7.65
C GLY A 47 5.79 9.16 8.74
N ILE A 48 6.76 9.23 9.65
CA ILE A 48 6.90 8.32 10.78
C ILE A 48 6.71 9.11 12.06
N ARG A 49 6.15 8.47 13.08
CA ARG A 49 6.03 9.04 14.41
C ARG A 49 7.41 9.31 15.03
N GLY A 50 7.74 10.58 15.16
CA GLY A 50 8.72 11.05 16.14
C GLY A 50 8.08 11.25 17.51
N GLU A 51 8.76 11.94 18.43
CA GLU A 51 8.29 12.09 19.82
C GLU A 51 6.88 12.69 19.93
N ASN A 52 6.61 13.76 19.16
CA ASN A 52 5.39 14.54 19.32
C ASN A 52 4.52 14.62 18.04
N GLN A 53 5.06 14.23 16.89
CA GLN A 53 4.39 14.41 15.60
C GLN A 53 4.85 13.40 14.55
N LEU A 54 4.14 13.35 13.43
CA LEU A 54 4.62 12.67 12.24
C LEU A 54 5.70 13.53 11.59
N GLU A 55 6.90 12.97 11.46
CA GLU A 55 8.03 13.56 10.76
C GLU A 55 8.00 13.10 9.30
N ILE A 56 8.06 14.06 8.38
CA ILE A 56 7.96 13.79 6.94
C ILE A 56 9.25 13.11 6.46
N LEU A 57 9.08 12.08 5.64
CA LEU A 57 10.18 11.42 4.93
C LEU A 57 10.57 12.24 3.71
N GLU A 58 11.87 12.44 3.51
CA GLU A 58 12.40 13.17 2.34
C GLU A 58 12.02 12.49 1.02
N THR A 59 12.01 11.16 1.01
CA THR A 59 11.61 10.34 -0.14
C THR A 59 11.04 9.00 0.34
N LEU A 60 10.12 8.45 -0.45
CA LEU A 60 9.64 7.08 -0.29
C LEU A 60 10.33 6.09 -1.24
N ASP A 61 11.20 6.55 -2.13
CA ASP A 61 11.90 5.62 -3.02
C ASP A 61 12.86 4.71 -2.23
N ASN A 62 12.70 3.40 -2.40
CA ASN A 62 13.38 2.35 -1.64
C ASN A 62 13.12 2.36 -0.12
N TRP A 63 12.14 3.12 0.34
CA TRP A 63 11.76 3.16 1.75
C TRP A 63 11.21 1.81 2.21
N VAL A 64 11.57 1.38 3.43
CA VAL A 64 11.04 0.15 4.04
C VAL A 64 10.25 0.51 5.30
N SER A 65 8.97 0.15 5.33
CA SER A 65 8.11 0.35 6.50
C SER A 65 8.67 -0.40 7.72
N PRO A 66 8.95 0.27 8.86
CA PRO A 66 9.41 -0.40 10.08
C PRO A 66 8.42 -1.41 10.65
N ARG A 67 7.12 -1.14 10.57
CA ARG A 67 6.06 -2.01 11.12
C ARG A 67 5.67 -3.14 10.19
N LEU A 68 5.67 -2.90 8.88
CA LEU A 68 5.17 -3.86 7.88
C LEU A 68 6.28 -4.58 7.13
N SER A 69 7.51 -4.05 7.14
CA SER A 69 8.64 -4.54 6.35
C SER A 69 8.39 -4.57 4.83
N ILE A 70 7.37 -3.84 4.35
CA ILE A 70 7.16 -3.66 2.91
C ILE A 70 8.08 -2.57 2.39
N ARG A 71 8.59 -2.76 1.17
CA ARG A 71 9.45 -1.77 0.50
C ARG A 71 8.67 -1.02 -0.57
N PHE A 72 8.78 0.29 -0.56
CA PHE A 72 8.25 1.20 -1.56
C PHE A 72 9.29 1.39 -2.67
N GLN A 73 8.84 1.51 -3.91
CA GLN A 73 9.66 1.92 -5.03
C GLN A 73 8.86 2.89 -5.89
N LEU A 74 9.35 4.12 -6.01
CA LEU A 74 8.76 5.12 -6.89
C LEU A 74 9.24 4.82 -8.31
N GLY A 75 8.46 4.01 -9.03
CA GLY A 75 8.70 3.64 -10.42
C GLY A 75 7.68 4.28 -11.36
N GLU A 76 7.95 4.26 -12.66
CA GLU A 76 6.97 4.56 -13.70
C GLU A 76 6.41 3.24 -14.28
N PRO A 77 5.10 3.15 -14.58
CA PRO A 77 4.10 4.21 -14.54
C PRO A 77 3.41 4.42 -13.18
N GLU A 78 3.63 3.52 -12.21
CA GLU A 78 2.99 3.55 -10.90
C GLU A 78 3.96 3.12 -9.79
N MET A 79 3.73 3.59 -8.56
CA MET A 79 4.47 3.16 -7.38
C MET A 79 4.29 1.65 -7.16
N LEU A 80 5.41 0.96 -6.94
CA LEU A 80 5.43 -0.47 -6.61
C LEU A 80 5.65 -0.68 -5.13
N LEU A 81 5.01 -1.72 -4.60
CA LEU A 81 5.26 -2.23 -3.25
C LEU A 81 5.86 -3.63 -3.36
N PHE A 82 6.77 -3.95 -2.45
CA PHE A 82 7.37 -5.27 -2.33
C PHE A 82 7.14 -5.83 -0.94
N TYR A 83 6.82 -7.11 -0.87
CA TYR A 83 6.77 -7.88 0.37
C TYR A 83 8.16 -7.99 1.01
N PRO A 84 8.24 -8.41 2.29
CA PRO A 84 9.52 -8.58 2.97
C PRO A 84 10.47 -9.59 2.29
N ASP A 85 9.92 -10.53 1.52
CA ASP A 85 10.68 -11.52 0.74
C ASP A 85 11.18 -10.98 -0.62
N GLY A 86 10.85 -9.73 -0.95
CA GLY A 86 11.23 -9.08 -2.20
C GLY A 86 10.28 -9.35 -3.36
N GLN A 87 9.19 -10.09 -3.18
CA GLN A 87 8.17 -10.26 -4.20
C GLN A 87 7.38 -8.95 -4.38
N ALA A 88 7.14 -8.53 -5.63
CA ALA A 88 6.28 -7.38 -5.91
C ALA A 88 4.81 -7.69 -5.58
N PHE A 89 4.09 -6.69 -5.07
CA PHE A 89 2.65 -6.73 -4.91
C PHE A 89 2.00 -6.87 -6.28
N THR A 90 0.98 -7.69 -6.35
CA THR A 90 0.21 -7.96 -7.57
C THR A 90 -1.17 -7.35 -7.45
N SER A 91 -1.71 -6.84 -8.56
CA SER A 91 -3.08 -6.39 -8.58
C SER A 91 -4.05 -7.57 -8.42
N TYR A 92 -5.25 -7.29 -7.92
CA TYR A 92 -6.32 -8.28 -7.83
C TYR A 92 -6.58 -8.99 -9.17
N ASN A 93 -6.54 -8.24 -10.28
CA ASN A 93 -6.76 -8.80 -11.61
C ASN A 93 -5.65 -9.76 -12.04
N GLN A 94 -4.40 -9.46 -11.71
CA GLN A 94 -3.27 -10.35 -11.99
C GLN A 94 -3.38 -11.66 -11.21
N GLU A 95 -3.71 -11.59 -9.92
CA GLU A 95 -3.90 -12.78 -9.09
C GLU A 95 -5.11 -13.60 -9.54
N LYS A 96 -6.21 -12.95 -9.87
CA LYS A 96 -7.38 -13.61 -10.44
C LYS A 96 -7.03 -14.37 -11.72
N GLN A 97 -6.33 -13.74 -12.66
CA GLN A 97 -5.90 -14.40 -13.90
C GLN A 97 -4.95 -15.57 -13.63
N ARG A 98 -4.05 -15.44 -12.63
CA ARG A 98 -3.15 -16.53 -12.24
C ARG A 98 -3.93 -17.71 -11.67
N ALA A 99 -4.90 -17.45 -10.80
CA ALA A 99 -5.78 -18.46 -10.23
C ALA A 99 -6.60 -19.17 -11.32
N GLU A 100 -7.17 -18.42 -12.27
CA GLU A 100 -7.91 -18.98 -13.41
C GLU A 100 -7.03 -19.86 -14.30
N ARG A 101 -5.79 -19.42 -14.60
CA ARG A 101 -4.83 -20.24 -15.37
C ARG A 101 -4.49 -21.55 -14.65
N LEU A 102 -4.27 -21.50 -13.34
CA LEU A 102 -3.96 -22.68 -12.54
C LEU A 102 -5.16 -23.64 -12.48
N ALA A 103 -6.37 -23.12 -12.25
CA ALA A 103 -7.61 -23.90 -12.24
C ALA A 103 -7.83 -24.62 -13.58
N ASN A 104 -7.58 -23.94 -14.70
CA ASN A 104 -7.65 -24.56 -16.02
C ASN A 104 -6.60 -25.67 -16.18
N LYS A 105 -5.38 -25.46 -15.68
CA LYS A 105 -4.33 -26.48 -15.76
C LYS A 105 -4.63 -27.71 -14.92
N LEU A 106 -5.24 -27.54 -13.75
CA LEU A 106 -5.68 -28.66 -12.91
C LEU A 106 -6.80 -29.46 -13.58
N ARG A 107 -7.77 -28.77 -14.21
CA ARG A 107 -8.83 -29.42 -14.99
C ARG A 107 -8.28 -30.23 -16.17
N GLU A 108 -7.27 -29.73 -16.88
CA GLU A 108 -6.56 -30.49 -17.93
C GLU A 108 -5.89 -31.77 -17.41
N LEU A 109 -5.47 -31.78 -16.14
CA LEU A 109 -4.89 -32.93 -15.47
C LEU A 109 -5.96 -33.85 -14.83
N GLY A 110 -7.25 -33.56 -15.01
CA GLY A 110 -8.35 -34.33 -14.46
C GLY A 110 -8.60 -34.09 -12.96
N ILE A 111 -8.03 -33.03 -12.40
CA ILE A 111 -8.17 -32.66 -10.98
C ILE A 111 -9.23 -31.55 -10.87
N ASN A 112 -10.22 -31.73 -9.99
CA ASN A 112 -11.21 -30.68 -9.71
C ASN A 112 -10.64 -29.67 -8.70
N PRO A 113 -10.36 -28.41 -9.08
CA PRO A 113 -9.79 -27.42 -8.17
C PRO A 113 -10.75 -26.99 -7.04
N ASP A 114 -12.04 -27.24 -7.17
CA ASP A 114 -13.05 -26.87 -6.15
C ASP A 114 -13.19 -27.95 -5.04
N GLU A 115 -12.48 -29.08 -5.16
CA GLU A 115 -12.52 -30.22 -4.24
C GLU A 115 -11.21 -30.38 -3.43
N ILE A 116 -10.29 -29.43 -3.53
CA ILE A 116 -9.01 -29.36 -2.78
C ILE A 116 -9.13 -28.29 -1.71
#